data_AF-A0A6N9NRP1-F1
#
_entry.id   AF-A0A6N9NRP1-F1
#
_cell.length_a   1.000
_cell.length_b   1.000
_cell.length_c   1.000
_cell.angle_alpha   90.00
_cell.angle_beta   90.00
_cell.angle_gamma   90.00
#
_symmetry.space_group_name_H-M   'P 1'
#
loop_
_entity.id
_entity.type
_entity.pdbx_description
1 polymer ?
#
loop_
_entity_poly.entity_id
_entity_poly.type
_entity_poly.pdbx_seq_one_letter_code
_entity_poly.pdbx_strand_id
1 'polypeptide(L)'
;MAGLMMTVWGGTVALAGEWNFTGPESWQWEYRDDNGSRAGAGWKEIDGSWYHFDANGYLDTGYRRFEEGGPWYYLSATDDENIGKMATSGEWEFGSIQPDGTFSCLIPMLDEQSGVVLCNYQEETRFQPVKTSSLGWYNDIFKVLATMEPADGEQITRQFQLPADWETLCPKPFLHAMVKSGNYDAYTWSVSEENVLTVTGYYY
;
A
#
# COMPACT_ATOMS: atom_id res chain seq x y z
N MET A 1 11.16 23.78 30.42
CA MET A 1 11.66 22.46 29.99
C MET A 1 11.71 21.57 31.22
N ALA A 2 10.77 20.64 31.34
CA ALA A 2 10.67 19.75 32.49
C ALA A 2 11.45 18.46 32.18
N GLY A 3 12.47 18.18 32.98
CA GLY A 3 13.20 16.92 32.95
C GLY A 3 12.49 15.87 33.80
N LEU A 4 12.38 14.66 33.29
CA LEU A 4 12.00 13.48 34.07
C LEU A 4 13.27 12.66 34.32
N MET A 5 13.79 12.75 35.54
CA MET A 5 14.68 11.74 36.09
C MET A 5 13.82 10.69 36.79
N MET A 6 13.91 9.43 36.36
CA MET A 6 13.49 8.29 37.17
C MET A 6 14.74 7.57 37.67
N THR A 7 14.82 7.37 38.98
CA THR A 7 15.80 6.47 39.60
C THR A 7 15.09 5.15 39.89
N VAL A 8 15.66 4.01 39.49
CA VAL A 8 15.15 2.68 39.87
C VAL A 8 16.30 1.84 40.45
N TRP A 9 16.02 1.23 41.60
CA TRP A 9 16.86 0.24 42.27
C TRP A 9 16.33 -1.18 41.97
N GLY A 10 17.24 -2.10 41.63
CA GLY A 10 17.12 -3.53 41.90
C GLY A 10 15.93 -4.29 41.28
N GLY A 11 15.94 -4.46 39.96
CA GLY A 11 15.20 -5.50 39.28
C GLY A 11 16.00 -5.91 38.05
N THR A 12 16.11 -7.21 37.76
CA THR A 12 16.58 -7.66 36.44
C THR A 12 15.58 -7.14 35.42
N VAL A 13 15.89 -6.01 34.78
CA VAL A 13 15.15 -5.54 33.62
C VAL A 13 15.37 -6.61 32.56
N ALA A 14 14.31 -7.32 32.17
CA ALA A 14 14.32 -7.94 30.86
C ALA A 14 14.50 -6.78 29.88
N LEU A 15 15.73 -6.61 29.40
CA LEU A 15 16.04 -5.56 28.43
C LEU A 15 15.13 -5.87 27.25
N ALA A 16 14.19 -5.00 26.91
CA ALA A 16 13.51 -5.05 25.64
C ALA A 16 14.40 -4.35 24.61
N GLY A 17 14.33 -4.75 23.35
CA GLY A 17 15.18 -4.18 22.32
C GLY A 17 14.90 -2.68 22.12
N GLU A 18 15.86 -2.00 21.51
CA GLU A 18 15.88 -0.53 21.43
C GLU A 18 15.67 -0.04 20.00
N TRP A 19 14.74 0.90 19.84
CA TRP A 19 14.55 1.66 18.61
C TRP A 19 15.55 2.80 18.53
N ASN A 20 16.24 2.90 17.39
CA ASN A 20 17.27 3.89 17.13
C ASN A 20 16.92 4.68 15.87
N PHE A 21 16.74 5.99 16.02
CA PHE A 21 16.56 6.91 14.89
C PHE A 21 17.93 7.40 14.42
N THR A 22 18.25 7.20 13.14
CA THR A 22 19.63 7.37 12.64
C THR A 22 19.81 8.36 11.50
N GLY A 23 18.77 9.08 11.06
CA GLY A 23 18.94 10.02 9.94
C GLY A 23 17.91 11.15 9.90
N PRO A 24 17.96 12.04 8.89
CA PRO A 24 17.06 13.19 8.81
C PRO A 24 15.62 12.82 8.44
N GLU A 25 15.38 11.63 7.89
CA GLU A 25 14.08 11.21 7.40
C GLU A 25 13.34 10.36 8.44
N SER A 26 12.02 10.57 8.58
CA SER A 26 11.20 9.89 9.59
C SER A 26 11.21 8.36 9.51
N TRP A 27 11.56 7.77 8.37
CA TRP A 27 11.62 6.32 8.17
C TRP A 27 12.98 5.69 8.50
N GLN A 28 14.01 6.47 8.87
CA GLN A 28 15.34 5.96 9.19
C GLN A 28 15.43 5.46 10.64
N TRP A 29 14.59 4.48 10.97
CA TRP A 29 14.60 3.75 12.23
C TRP A 29 15.27 2.40 12.09
N GLU A 30 16.08 2.03 13.07
CA GLU A 30 16.65 0.71 13.24
C GLU A 30 16.16 0.11 14.55
N TYR A 31 16.05 -1.21 14.62
CA TYR A 31 15.78 -1.91 15.88
C TYR A 31 17.01 -2.73 16.29
N ARG A 32 17.37 -2.69 17.57
CA ARG A 32 18.42 -3.51 18.17
C ARG A 32 17.81 -4.45 19.19
N ASP A 33 17.97 -5.75 18.97
CA ASP A 33 17.63 -6.78 19.95
C ASP A 33 18.48 -6.64 21.21
N ASP A 34 18.04 -7.27 22.31
CA ASP A 34 18.67 -7.21 23.64
C ASP A 34 20.14 -7.68 23.65
N ASN A 35 20.51 -8.51 22.66
CA ASN A 35 21.87 -8.99 22.44
C ASN A 35 22.76 -7.99 21.67
N GLY A 36 22.24 -6.80 21.36
CA GLY A 36 22.87 -5.75 20.57
C GLY A 36 22.81 -5.96 19.05
N SER A 37 22.23 -7.07 18.58
CA SER A 37 22.07 -7.36 17.16
C SER A 37 21.04 -6.42 16.54
N ARG A 38 21.39 -5.86 15.38
CA ARG A 38 20.43 -5.09 14.58
C ARG A 38 19.43 -6.04 13.92
N ALA A 39 18.18 -5.61 13.78
CA ALA A 39 17.19 -6.29 12.95
C ALA A 39 17.72 -6.43 11.51
N GLY A 40 17.68 -7.65 11.00
CA GLY A 40 17.99 -7.93 9.60
C GLY A 40 16.81 -7.57 8.69
N ALA A 41 17.03 -7.70 7.38
CA ALA A 41 15.99 -7.50 6.38
C ALA A 41 14.81 -8.48 6.59
N GLY A 42 13.60 -8.00 6.34
CA GLY A 42 12.38 -8.78 6.40
C GLY A 42 11.48 -8.44 7.59
N TRP A 43 10.49 -9.30 7.79
CA TRP A 43 9.49 -9.17 8.84
C TRP A 43 10.04 -9.49 10.23
N LYS A 44 9.63 -8.69 11.22
CA LYS A 44 9.94 -8.93 12.63
C LYS A 44 8.76 -8.51 13.50
N GLU A 45 8.39 -9.38 14.43
CA GLU A 45 7.42 -9.07 15.48
C GLU A 45 8.17 -8.45 16.67
N ILE A 46 7.70 -7.28 17.11
CA ILE A 46 8.25 -6.53 18.25
C ILE A 46 7.06 -6.08 19.10
N ASP A 47 7.02 -6.50 20.36
CA ASP A 47 5.96 -6.18 21.32
C ASP A 47 4.53 -6.44 20.79
N GLY A 48 4.35 -7.55 20.06
CA GLY A 48 3.05 -7.96 19.51
C GLY A 48 2.60 -7.17 18.27
N SER A 49 3.48 -6.33 17.71
CA SER A 49 3.24 -5.64 16.44
C SER A 49 4.24 -6.11 15.38
N TRP A 50 3.79 -6.21 14.13
CA TRP A 50 4.66 -6.57 13.01
C TRP A 50 5.27 -5.32 12.38
N TYR A 51 6.55 -5.43 12.05
CA TYR A 51 7.34 -4.43 11.34
C TYR A 51 8.09 -5.11 10.21
N HIS A 52 8.46 -4.35 9.19
CA HIS A 52 9.33 -4.83 8.13
C HIS A 52 10.56 -3.93 8.02
N PHE A 53 11.72 -4.55 7.78
CA PHE A 53 12.98 -3.84 7.59
C PHE A 53 13.51 -4.08 6.19
N ASP A 54 14.05 -3.02 5.58
CA ASP A 54 14.67 -3.05 4.27
C ASP A 54 15.97 -3.87 4.27
N ALA A 55 16.61 -3.99 3.10
CA ALA A 55 17.87 -4.72 2.93
C ALA A 55 19.02 -4.18 3.82
N ASN A 56 18.94 -2.93 4.26
CA ASN A 56 19.93 -2.29 5.12
C ASN A 56 19.57 -2.39 6.60
N GLY A 57 18.38 -2.92 6.94
CA GLY A 57 17.86 -2.99 8.31
C GLY A 57 17.19 -1.69 8.77
N TYR A 58 16.70 -0.85 7.86
CA TYR A 58 15.88 0.33 8.17
C TYR A 58 14.40 0.01 8.05
N LEU A 59 13.59 0.64 8.89
CA LEU A 59 12.16 0.45 8.96
C LEU A 59 11.46 0.86 7.66
N ASP A 60 10.65 -0.04 7.10
CA ASP A 60 9.74 0.31 6.02
C ASP A 60 8.48 1.00 6.56
N THR A 61 7.97 1.97 5.79
CA THR A 61 6.72 2.68 6.09
C THR A 61 5.85 2.82 4.83
N GLY A 62 4.58 3.15 5.02
CA GLY A 62 3.59 3.33 3.97
C GLY A 62 3.10 2.02 3.35
N TYR A 63 2.47 2.15 2.19
CA TYR A 63 1.99 1.01 1.41
C TYR A 63 3.17 0.29 0.77
N ARG A 64 3.36 -0.99 1.11
CA ARG A 64 4.46 -1.81 0.64
C ARG A 64 3.99 -3.13 0.05
N ARG A 65 4.72 -3.60 -0.95
CA ARG A 65 4.62 -4.95 -1.50
C ARG A 65 6.03 -5.50 -1.53
N PHE A 66 6.26 -6.63 -0.85
CA PHE A 66 7.59 -7.18 -0.66
C PHE A 66 7.97 -8.24 -1.69
N GLU A 67 6.99 -8.74 -2.46
CA GLU A 67 7.17 -9.76 -3.48
C GLU A 67 6.38 -9.42 -4.75
N GLU A 68 6.89 -9.80 -5.92
CA GLU A 68 6.18 -9.60 -7.18
C GLU A 68 4.91 -10.46 -7.21
N GLY A 69 3.75 -9.83 -7.46
CA GLY A 69 2.45 -10.49 -7.40
C GLY A 69 1.94 -10.78 -5.98
N GLY A 70 2.71 -10.46 -4.94
CA GLY A 70 2.30 -10.59 -3.53
C GLY A 70 1.26 -9.55 -3.09
N PRO A 71 0.68 -9.72 -1.88
CA PRO A 71 -0.26 -8.76 -1.32
C PRO A 71 0.43 -7.44 -0.94
N TRP A 72 -0.37 -6.38 -0.91
CA TRP A 72 0.05 -5.11 -0.30
C TRP A 72 -0.16 -5.17 1.22
N TYR A 73 0.70 -4.44 1.94
CA TYR A 73 0.64 -4.19 3.37
C TYR A 73 0.75 -2.69 3.63
N TYR A 74 0.28 -2.23 4.79
CA TYR A 74 0.44 -0.85 5.22
C TYR A 74 1.16 -0.84 6.56
N LEU A 75 2.36 -0.29 6.52
CA LEU A 75 3.16 0.01 7.68
C LEU A 75 2.93 1.48 8.00
N SER A 76 2.56 1.82 9.23
CA SER A 76 2.17 3.20 9.54
C SER A 76 3.25 4.19 9.11
N ALA A 77 2.83 5.25 8.43
CA ALA A 77 3.71 6.36 8.07
C ALA A 77 3.54 7.57 9.00
N THR A 78 2.78 7.40 10.09
CA THR A 78 2.62 8.42 11.12
C THR A 78 3.93 8.60 11.88
N ASP A 79 4.31 9.84 12.16
CA ASP A 79 5.48 10.18 12.96
C ASP A 79 5.11 10.17 14.46
N ASP A 80 4.64 9.02 14.93
CA ASP A 80 4.20 8.77 16.30
C ASP A 80 4.66 7.38 16.77
N GLU A 81 4.18 6.92 17.93
CA GLU A 81 4.51 5.60 18.46
C GLU A 81 4.07 4.42 17.58
N ASN A 82 3.33 4.68 16.50
CA ASN A 82 2.86 3.67 15.56
C ASN A 82 3.71 3.57 14.30
N ILE A 83 4.72 4.43 14.13
CA ILE A 83 5.56 4.41 12.93
C ILE A 83 6.05 3.00 12.60
N GLY A 84 5.83 2.59 11.34
CA GLY A 84 6.18 1.29 10.79
C GLY A 84 5.39 0.10 11.32
N LYS A 85 4.47 0.26 12.29
CA LYS A 85 3.58 -0.83 12.70
C LYS A 85 2.69 -1.24 11.54
N MET A 86 2.61 -2.53 11.28
CA MET A 86 1.68 -3.08 10.32
C MET A 86 0.25 -2.91 10.82
N ALA A 87 -0.58 -2.26 10.00
CA ALA A 87 -2.01 -2.21 10.25
C ALA A 87 -2.64 -3.59 10.02
N THR A 88 -3.57 -3.97 10.90
CA THR A 88 -4.32 -5.24 10.86
C THR A 88 -5.83 -5.03 10.69
N SER A 89 -6.24 -3.79 10.45
CA SER A 89 -7.62 -3.40 10.16
C SER A 89 -7.67 -2.02 9.50
N GLY A 90 -8.78 -1.74 8.83
CA GLY A 90 -9.05 -0.45 8.19
C GLY A 90 -9.98 -0.64 7.01
N GLU A 91 -10.91 0.28 6.82
CA GLU A 91 -11.96 0.19 5.79
C GLU A 91 -11.90 1.41 4.86
N TRP A 92 -11.92 1.15 3.57
CA TRP A 92 -11.93 2.15 2.51
C TRP A 92 -13.07 1.89 1.53
N GLU A 93 -13.34 2.87 0.67
CA GLU A 93 -14.27 2.66 -0.43
C GLU A 93 -13.83 1.48 -1.31
N PHE A 94 -12.54 1.32 -1.55
CA PHE A 94 -12.05 0.33 -2.52
C PHE A 94 -11.62 -0.99 -1.88
N GLY A 95 -11.90 -1.22 -0.59
CA GLY A 95 -11.49 -2.43 0.09
C GLY A 95 -11.12 -2.23 1.55
N SER A 96 -10.41 -3.18 2.13
CA SER A 96 -10.05 -3.16 3.55
C SER A 96 -8.77 -3.91 3.87
N ILE A 97 -8.19 -3.61 5.03
CA ILE A 97 -7.06 -4.35 5.59
C ILE A 97 -7.60 -5.55 6.37
N GLN A 98 -7.07 -6.72 6.07
CA GLN A 98 -7.40 -7.98 6.72
C GLN A 98 -6.61 -8.14 8.04
N PRO A 99 -7.03 -9.05 8.94
CA PRO A 99 -6.32 -9.30 10.21
C PRO A 99 -4.85 -9.72 10.07
N ASP A 100 -4.48 -10.31 8.92
CA ASP A 100 -3.11 -10.67 8.58
C ASP A 100 -2.29 -9.50 7.99
N GLY A 101 -2.89 -8.30 7.92
CA GLY A 101 -2.29 -7.07 7.40
C GLY A 101 -2.38 -6.88 5.88
N THR A 102 -2.94 -7.86 5.16
CA THR A 102 -3.06 -7.77 3.71
C THR A 102 -4.18 -6.82 3.28
N PHE A 103 -3.99 -6.10 2.18
CA PHE A 103 -5.08 -5.36 1.55
C PHE A 103 -5.95 -6.27 0.69
N SER A 104 -7.23 -6.33 1.03
CA SER A 104 -8.28 -6.84 0.16
C SER A 104 -8.82 -5.70 -0.68
N CYS A 105 -8.43 -5.63 -1.96
CA CYS A 105 -8.91 -4.62 -2.91
C CYS A 105 -10.15 -5.13 -3.63
N LEU A 106 -11.17 -4.28 -3.75
CA LEU A 106 -12.27 -4.44 -4.67
C LEU A 106 -11.79 -4.17 -6.10
N ILE A 107 -12.34 -4.92 -7.05
CA ILE A 107 -12.00 -4.83 -8.47
C ILE A 107 -13.04 -3.93 -9.14
N PRO A 108 -12.64 -2.84 -9.81
CA PRO A 108 -13.58 -2.04 -10.59
C PRO A 108 -13.94 -2.79 -11.87
N MET A 109 -15.20 -2.67 -12.28
CA MET A 109 -15.72 -3.21 -13.54
C MET A 109 -16.67 -2.20 -14.18
N LEU A 110 -16.87 -2.33 -15.49
CA LEU A 110 -17.92 -1.62 -16.20
C LEU A 110 -19.22 -2.42 -16.14
N ASP A 111 -20.27 -1.78 -15.65
CA ASP A 111 -21.66 -2.21 -15.73
C ASP A 111 -22.38 -1.33 -16.77
N GLU A 112 -22.98 -1.96 -17.77
CA GLU A 112 -23.62 -1.26 -18.90
C GLU A 112 -24.74 -0.29 -18.47
N GLN A 113 -25.32 -0.49 -17.29
CA GLN A 113 -26.44 0.30 -16.78
C GLN A 113 -25.98 1.37 -15.77
N SER A 114 -24.96 1.07 -14.97
CA SER A 114 -24.59 1.83 -13.77
C SER A 114 -23.20 2.49 -13.84
N GLY A 115 -22.39 2.19 -14.86
CA GLY A 115 -21.04 2.73 -15.01
C GLY A 115 -20.00 1.91 -14.26
N VAL A 116 -19.21 2.53 -13.37
CA VAL A 116 -18.12 1.83 -12.66
C VAL A 116 -18.63 1.23 -11.35
N VAL A 117 -18.63 -0.09 -11.26
CA VAL A 117 -19.01 -0.86 -10.07
C VAL A 117 -17.79 -1.52 -9.44
N LEU A 118 -17.74 -1.55 -8.12
CA LEU A 118 -16.69 -2.20 -7.33
C LEU A 118 -17.18 -3.57 -6.88
N CYS A 119 -16.39 -4.59 -7.17
CA CYS A 119 -16.77 -5.98 -6.95
C CYS A 119 -15.77 -6.68 -6.03
N ASN A 120 -16.26 -7.61 -5.21
CA ASN A 120 -15.39 -8.56 -4.54
C ASN A 120 -15.06 -9.74 -5.48
N TYR A 121 -13.91 -10.37 -5.26
CA TYR A 121 -13.61 -11.66 -5.85
C TYR A 121 -14.10 -12.75 -4.89
N GLN A 122 -15.07 -13.56 -5.35
CA GLN A 122 -15.57 -14.74 -4.65
C GLN A 122 -15.53 -15.88 -5.67
N GLU A 123 -14.79 -16.94 -5.33
CA GLU A 123 -14.52 -18.18 -6.08
C GLU A 123 -15.21 -18.29 -7.45
N GLU A 124 -14.39 -18.08 -8.48
CA GLU A 124 -14.47 -18.54 -9.88
C GLU A 124 -15.71 -18.25 -10.72
N THR A 125 -16.83 -17.71 -10.21
CA THR A 125 -18.00 -17.47 -11.10
C THR A 125 -18.76 -16.17 -10.97
N ARG A 126 -18.60 -15.33 -9.93
CA ARG A 126 -19.31 -14.04 -9.93
C ARG A 126 -18.57 -12.95 -9.16
N PHE A 127 -17.99 -11.99 -9.89
CA PHE A 127 -17.80 -10.64 -9.38
C PHE A 127 -19.16 -10.11 -8.93
N GLN A 128 -19.38 -10.04 -7.62
CA GLN A 128 -20.63 -9.50 -7.08
C GLN A 128 -20.44 -8.01 -6.88
N PRO A 129 -21.27 -7.15 -7.50
CA PRO A 129 -21.25 -5.72 -7.24
C PRO A 129 -21.50 -5.47 -5.76
N VAL A 130 -20.55 -4.81 -5.11
CA VAL A 130 -20.68 -4.40 -3.71
C VAL A 130 -21.26 -2.99 -3.65
N LYS A 131 -20.72 -2.08 -4.47
CA LYS A 131 -21.12 -0.66 -4.53
C LYS A 131 -20.56 0.02 -5.78
N THR A 132 -21.01 1.24 -6.05
CA THR A 132 -20.44 2.12 -7.07
C THR A 132 -19.35 3.00 -6.47
N SER A 133 -18.29 3.26 -7.24
CA SER A 133 -17.26 4.21 -6.85
C SER A 133 -17.78 5.65 -6.90
N SER A 134 -17.53 6.42 -5.84
CA SER A 134 -17.89 7.82 -5.69
C SER A 134 -16.84 8.79 -6.29
N LEU A 135 -15.62 8.30 -6.56
CA LEU A 135 -14.53 9.11 -7.10
C LEU A 135 -14.62 9.23 -8.62
N GLY A 136 -15.10 10.38 -9.11
CA GLY A 136 -15.25 10.66 -10.54
C GLY A 136 -13.94 10.50 -11.33
N TRP A 137 -12.84 11.07 -10.83
CA TRP A 137 -11.53 10.99 -11.51
C TRP A 137 -11.06 9.55 -11.67
N TYR A 138 -11.28 8.71 -10.66
CA TYR A 138 -10.93 7.29 -10.70
C TYR A 138 -11.76 6.57 -11.75
N ASN A 139 -13.08 6.83 -11.75
CA ASN A 139 -14.00 6.21 -12.70
C ASN A 139 -13.67 6.59 -14.14
N ASP A 140 -13.28 7.85 -14.38
CA ASP A 140 -12.97 8.33 -15.72
C ASP A 140 -11.67 7.72 -16.26
N ILE A 141 -10.64 7.59 -15.42
CA ILE A 141 -9.41 6.87 -15.80
C ILE A 141 -9.72 5.40 -16.08
N PHE A 142 -10.42 4.73 -15.16
CA PHE A 142 -10.76 3.32 -15.33
C PHE A 142 -11.53 3.06 -16.62
N LYS A 143 -12.56 3.87 -16.93
CA LYS A 143 -13.29 3.76 -18.20
C LYS A 143 -12.37 3.84 -19.40
N VAL A 144 -11.46 4.82 -19.44
CA VAL A 144 -10.50 4.97 -20.55
C VAL A 144 -9.62 3.73 -20.69
N LEU A 145 -9.10 3.19 -19.58
CA LEU A 145 -8.25 1.99 -19.58
C LEU A 145 -9.01 0.71 -19.94
N ALA A 146 -10.24 0.57 -19.46
CA ALA A 146 -11.05 -0.65 -19.63
C ALA A 146 -11.70 -0.75 -21.01
N THR A 147 -11.91 0.37 -21.72
CA THR A 147 -12.48 0.39 -23.07
C THR A 147 -11.45 0.60 -24.18
N MET A 148 -10.16 0.40 -23.91
CA MET A 148 -9.15 0.44 -24.96
C MET A 148 -9.31 -0.77 -25.88
N GLU A 149 -9.28 -0.55 -27.19
CA GLU A 149 -9.30 -1.61 -28.22
C GLU A 149 -8.22 -1.35 -29.28
N PRO A 150 -6.93 -1.50 -28.94
CA PRO A 150 -5.86 -1.34 -29.91
C PRO A 150 -5.63 -2.59 -30.73
N ALA A 151 -4.86 -2.45 -31.81
CA ALA A 151 -4.50 -3.58 -32.65
C ALA A 151 -3.39 -4.43 -32.01
N ASP A 152 -3.37 -5.72 -32.33
CA ASP A 152 -2.33 -6.65 -31.91
C ASP A 152 -0.93 -6.13 -32.29
N GLY A 153 0.01 -6.22 -31.36
CA GLY A 153 1.37 -5.72 -31.51
C GLY A 153 1.55 -4.23 -31.23
N GLU A 154 0.49 -3.49 -30.86
CA GLU A 154 0.61 -2.10 -30.45
C GLU A 154 1.07 -1.96 -28.99
N GLN A 155 1.69 -0.81 -28.71
CA GLN A 155 1.96 -0.31 -27.38
C GLN A 155 1.31 1.06 -27.24
N ILE A 156 0.47 1.24 -26.23
CA ILE A 156 -0.21 2.50 -25.99
C ILE A 156 0.14 3.05 -24.62
N THR A 157 0.64 4.29 -24.60
CA THR A 157 0.84 5.06 -23.38
C THR A 157 -0.26 6.13 -23.23
N ARG A 158 -0.77 6.26 -22.00
CA ARG A 158 -1.68 7.33 -21.58
C ARG A 158 -1.18 7.97 -20.29
N GLN A 159 -1.50 9.25 -20.16
CA GLN A 159 -1.19 10.04 -18.98
C GLN A 159 -2.47 10.66 -18.44
N PHE A 160 -2.62 10.63 -17.12
CA PHE A 160 -3.76 11.17 -16.40
C PHE A 160 -3.28 12.03 -15.24
N GLN A 161 -3.81 13.24 -15.14
CA GLN A 161 -3.54 14.09 -13.98
C GLN A 161 -4.40 13.62 -12.81
N LEU A 162 -3.75 13.22 -11.72
CA LEU A 162 -4.43 12.88 -10.48
C LEU A 162 -4.68 14.16 -9.64
N PRO A 163 -5.71 14.16 -8.77
CA PRO A 163 -5.88 15.19 -7.74
C PRO A 163 -4.66 15.30 -6.83
N ALA A 164 -4.45 16.47 -6.21
CA ALA A 164 -3.29 16.71 -5.34
C ALA A 164 -3.25 15.78 -4.11
N ASP A 165 -4.41 15.39 -3.59
CA ASP A 165 -4.62 14.55 -2.41
C ASP A 165 -4.95 13.09 -2.76
N TRP A 166 -4.65 12.65 -3.99
CA TRP A 166 -5.08 11.34 -4.48
C TRP A 166 -4.63 10.19 -3.59
N GLU A 167 -3.45 10.24 -2.95
CA GLU A 167 -2.97 9.15 -2.08
C GLU A 167 -3.85 8.95 -0.84
N THR A 168 -4.54 10.00 -0.40
CA THR A 168 -5.50 9.92 0.71
C THR A 168 -6.86 9.39 0.23
N LEU A 169 -7.27 9.77 -0.98
CA LEU A 169 -8.54 9.35 -1.58
C LEU A 169 -8.51 7.90 -2.09
N CYS A 170 -7.42 7.53 -2.75
CA CYS A 170 -7.20 6.24 -3.40
C CYS A 170 -5.73 5.82 -3.22
N PRO A 171 -5.42 5.14 -2.09
CA PRO A 171 -4.12 4.55 -1.88
C PRO A 171 -3.56 3.72 -3.04
N LYS A 172 -2.22 3.66 -3.14
CA LYS A 172 -1.49 2.94 -4.21
C LYS A 172 -2.01 1.53 -4.51
N PRO A 173 -2.36 0.67 -3.53
CA PRO A 173 -2.92 -0.65 -3.83
C PRO A 173 -4.22 -0.60 -4.64
N PHE A 174 -5.09 0.37 -4.34
CA PHE A 174 -6.38 0.52 -5.03
C PHE A 174 -6.19 1.14 -6.42
N LEU A 175 -5.28 2.12 -6.56
CA LEU A 175 -4.90 2.64 -7.88
C LEU A 175 -4.27 1.55 -8.75
N HIS A 176 -3.44 0.67 -8.15
CA HIS A 176 -2.90 -0.48 -8.84
C HIS A 176 -3.99 -1.45 -9.31
N ALA A 177 -4.99 -1.74 -8.46
CA ALA A 177 -6.12 -2.59 -8.82
C ALA A 177 -6.90 -2.01 -10.02
N MET A 178 -7.12 -0.69 -10.03
CA MET A 178 -7.74 0.03 -11.15
C MET A 178 -6.94 -0.09 -12.45
N VAL A 179 -5.63 0.15 -12.37
CA VAL A 179 -4.76 0.03 -13.54
C VAL A 179 -4.85 -1.40 -14.02
N LYS A 180 -4.53 -2.39 -13.18
CA LYS A 180 -4.54 -3.84 -13.49
C LYS A 180 -5.80 -4.33 -14.19
N SER A 181 -6.96 -3.75 -13.90
CA SER A 181 -8.24 -4.09 -14.53
C SER A 181 -8.47 -3.49 -15.93
N GLY A 182 -7.51 -2.74 -16.47
CA GLY A 182 -7.55 -2.24 -17.84
C GLY A 182 -7.53 -3.37 -18.88
N ASN A 183 -7.93 -3.03 -20.11
CA ASN A 183 -7.88 -3.98 -21.22
C ASN A 183 -6.49 -3.93 -21.86
N TYR A 184 -5.63 -4.89 -21.54
CA TYR A 184 -4.30 -5.10 -22.11
C TYR A 184 -3.79 -6.48 -21.68
N ASP A 185 -2.78 -7.00 -22.36
CA ASP A 185 -2.20 -8.29 -21.98
C ASP A 185 -1.05 -8.15 -20.97
N ALA A 186 -0.27 -7.07 -21.09
CA ALA A 186 0.72 -6.66 -20.09
C ALA A 186 0.72 -5.14 -19.92
N TYR A 187 1.27 -4.66 -18.80
CA TYR A 187 1.28 -3.23 -18.50
C TYR A 187 2.43 -2.80 -17.61
N THR A 188 2.78 -1.52 -17.71
CA THR A 188 3.57 -0.79 -16.73
C THR A 188 2.84 0.48 -16.33
N TRP A 189 3.09 0.95 -15.10
CA TRP A 189 2.55 2.24 -14.66
C TRP A 189 3.44 2.90 -13.61
N SER A 190 3.34 4.21 -13.54
CA SER A 190 4.02 5.03 -12.52
C SER A 190 3.21 6.30 -12.25
N VAL A 191 3.45 6.91 -11.09
CA VAL A 191 2.94 8.24 -10.76
C VAL A 191 4.14 9.15 -10.51
N SER A 192 4.22 10.27 -11.21
CA SER A 192 5.28 11.27 -11.02
C SER A 192 5.07 12.10 -9.75
N GLU A 193 6.08 12.86 -9.35
CA GLU A 193 5.98 13.86 -8.26
C GLU A 193 4.93 14.94 -8.54
N GLU A 194 4.62 15.17 -9.81
CA GLU A 194 3.58 16.11 -10.28
C GLU A 194 2.18 15.46 -10.33
N ASN A 195 2.01 14.30 -9.69
CA ASN A 195 0.77 13.53 -9.65
C ASN A 195 0.26 13.11 -11.04
N VAL A 196 1.17 12.85 -11.99
CA VAL A 196 0.79 12.33 -13.32
C VAL A 196 0.91 10.81 -13.33
N LEU A 197 -0.24 10.14 -13.42
CA LEU A 197 -0.31 8.70 -13.66
C LEU A 197 0.01 8.42 -15.14
N THR A 198 1.10 7.70 -15.39
CA THR A 198 1.43 7.18 -16.72
C THR A 198 1.14 5.68 -16.74
N VAL A 199 0.33 5.22 -17.70
CA VAL A 199 0.04 3.80 -17.93
C VAL A 199 0.46 3.44 -19.35
N THR A 200 1.22 2.36 -19.49
CA THR A 200 1.57 1.79 -20.79
C THR A 200 1.04 0.37 -20.87
N GLY A 201 0.12 0.12 -21.80
CA GLY A 201 -0.38 -1.20 -22.13
C GLY A 201 0.34 -1.78 -23.33
N TYR A 202 0.57 -3.10 -23.30
CA TYR A 202 1.14 -3.91 -24.38
C TYR A 202 0.11 -4.94 -24.81
N TYR A 203 -0.04 -5.10 -26.12
CA TYR A 203 -1.08 -5.92 -26.75
C TYR A 203 -0.40 -6.88 -27.71
N TYR A 204 -0.57 -8.20 -27.54
CA TYR A 204 0.21 -9.20 -28.27
C TYR A 204 -0.61 -10.32 -28.91
#